data_AF-A0A950NRT6-F1
#
_entry.id   AF-A0A950NRT6-F1
#
_cell.length_a   1.000
_cell.length_b   1.000
_cell.length_c   1.000
_cell.angle_alpha   90.00
_cell.angle_beta   90.00
_cell.angle_gamma   90.00
#
_symmetry.space_group_name_H-M   'P 1'
#
loop_
_entity.id
_entity.type
_entity.pdbx_description
1 polymer ?
#
loop_
_entity_poly.entity_id
_entity_poly.type
_entity_poly.pdbx_seq_one_letter_code
_entity_poly.pdbx_strand_id
1 'polypeptide(L)'
;MFDRRMQRHVFPYCEEQGIGVMAYGSLAYGLLSGTFTEDMDFGAQDWRARQGNMGSIKLFNTLFGPESFPDNVRAVGELKSVAARYGKSLPQLALRWGLSNPVISTALVGCRRVQEVEDNVGALGWSIDDADLAEIDAIFERHGVDTAPAYWIEE
;
A
#
# COMPACT_ATOMS: atom_id res chain seq x y z
N MET A 1 0.04 2.74 2.20
CA MET A 1 -0.98 2.08 3.04
C MET A 1 -0.35 1.11 4.03
N PHE A 2 0.31 0.05 3.57
CA PHE A 2 0.92 -0.99 4.43
C PHE A 2 2.22 -0.59 5.14
N ASP A 3 2.86 0.51 4.73
CA ASP A 3 3.96 1.15 5.45
C ASP A 3 3.65 2.63 5.61
N ARG A 4 3.50 3.07 6.85
CA ARG A 4 3.15 4.43 7.28
C ARG A 4 4.22 5.01 8.19
N ARG A 5 5.36 4.34 8.38
CA ARG A 5 6.46 4.84 9.24
C ARG A 5 6.92 6.24 8.83
N MET A 6 6.98 6.49 7.52
CA MET A 6 7.38 7.80 6.98
C MET A 6 6.45 8.94 7.44
N GLN A 7 5.17 8.66 7.69
CA GLN A 7 4.22 9.66 8.24
C GLN A 7 4.63 10.14 9.63
N ARG A 8 5.25 9.27 10.44
CA ARG A 8 5.69 9.61 11.81
C ARG A 8 7.07 10.25 11.85
N HIS A 9 7.94 9.92 10.90
CA HIS A 9 9.36 10.21 11.03
C HIS A 9 9.93 11.17 9.98
N VAL A 10 9.36 11.20 8.77
CA VAL A 10 9.91 11.96 7.64
C VAL A 10 8.96 13.07 7.21
N PHE A 11 7.66 12.78 7.16
CA PHE A 11 6.65 13.69 6.63
C PHE A 11 6.54 15.00 7.43
N PRO A 12 6.62 15.03 8.77
CA PRO A 12 6.58 16.30 9.51
C PRO A 12 7.70 17.27 9.11
N TYR A 13 8.92 16.74 8.92
CA TYR A 13 10.05 17.55 8.46
C TYR A 13 9.85 18.03 7.02
N CYS A 14 9.39 17.14 6.13
CA CYS A 14 9.10 17.50 4.75
C CYS A 14 8.04 18.60 4.66
N GLU A 15 6.98 18.52 5.47
CA GLU A 15 5.93 19.53 5.52
C GLU A 15 6.46 20.88 6.03
N GLU A 16 7.23 20.88 7.14
CA GLU A 16 7.84 22.08 7.70
C GLU A 16 8.78 22.79 6.69
N GLN A 17 9.51 22.01 5.90
CA GLN A 17 10.48 22.53 4.92
C GLN A 17 9.89 22.76 3.53
N GLY A 18 8.60 22.50 3.31
CA GLY A 18 7.97 22.61 1.99
C GLY A 18 8.53 21.64 0.94
N ILE A 19 8.96 20.45 1.37
CA ILE A 19 9.53 19.39 0.53
C ILE A 19 8.42 18.41 0.14
N GLY A 20 8.20 18.24 -1.16
CA GLY A 20 7.31 17.21 -1.70
C GLY A 20 7.91 15.81 -1.62
N VAL A 21 7.11 14.83 -1.21
CA VAL A 21 7.49 13.42 -1.14
C VAL A 21 6.99 12.65 -2.37
N MET A 22 7.88 11.85 -2.96
CA MET A 22 7.51 10.84 -3.94
C MET A 22 7.38 9.46 -3.24
N ALA A 23 6.16 8.93 -3.18
CA ALA A 23 5.91 7.59 -2.65
C ALA A 23 6.29 6.53 -3.70
N TYR A 24 7.22 5.64 -3.36
CA TYR A 24 7.55 4.42 -4.13
C TYR A 24 6.93 3.19 -3.46
N GLY A 25 6.60 2.17 -4.25
CA GLY A 25 5.90 1.00 -3.75
C GLY A 25 4.43 1.28 -3.42
N SER A 26 3.81 2.26 -4.10
CA SER A 26 2.44 2.74 -3.82
C SER A 26 1.37 1.64 -3.83
N LEU A 27 1.62 0.55 -4.57
CA LEU A 27 0.75 -0.63 -4.63
C LEU A 27 1.24 -1.83 -3.79
N ALA A 28 2.11 -1.60 -2.81
CA ALA A 28 2.67 -2.62 -1.92
C ALA A 28 3.20 -3.84 -2.70
N TYR A 29 3.99 -3.58 -3.75
CA TYR A 29 4.63 -4.60 -4.58
C TYR A 29 3.67 -5.64 -5.19
N GLY A 30 2.43 -5.20 -5.47
CA GLY A 30 1.38 -6.01 -6.08
C GLY A 30 0.28 -6.42 -5.11
N LEU A 31 0.47 -6.31 -3.80
CA LEU A 31 -0.54 -6.68 -2.81
C LEU A 31 -1.84 -5.87 -2.99
N LEU A 32 -1.72 -4.55 -3.25
CA LEU A 32 -2.86 -3.65 -3.51
C LEU A 32 -3.40 -3.72 -4.95
N SER A 33 -2.92 -4.67 -5.78
CA SER A 33 -3.60 -4.99 -7.04
C SER A 33 -4.90 -5.76 -6.82
N GLY A 34 -5.03 -6.43 -5.67
CA GLY A 34 -6.17 -7.29 -5.36
C GLY A 34 -6.15 -8.63 -6.09
N THR A 35 -5.04 -9.01 -6.74
CA THR A 35 -4.95 -10.27 -7.50
C THR A 35 -4.35 -11.43 -6.70
N PHE A 36 -3.84 -11.18 -5.50
CA PHE A 36 -3.27 -12.24 -4.66
C PHE A 36 -4.36 -12.97 -3.88
N THR A 37 -4.09 -14.25 -3.61
CA THR A 37 -4.92 -15.14 -2.78
C THR A 37 -4.09 -15.61 -1.59
N GLU A 38 -4.75 -16.04 -0.51
CA GLU A 38 -4.08 -16.48 0.72
C GLU A 38 -3.13 -17.66 0.46
N ASP A 39 -3.52 -18.57 -0.44
CA ASP A 39 -2.73 -19.74 -0.85
C ASP A 39 -1.78 -19.46 -2.02
N MET A 40 -1.55 -18.17 -2.37
CA MET A 40 -0.68 -17.84 -3.50
C MET A 40 0.76 -18.23 -3.19
N ASP A 41 1.33 -19.06 -4.07
CA ASP A 41 2.76 -19.30 -4.12
C ASP A 41 3.39 -18.45 -5.24
N PHE A 42 4.56 -17.90 -4.94
CA PHE A 42 5.31 -17.11 -5.90
C PHE A 42 6.36 -18.01 -6.57
N GLY A 43 6.56 -17.84 -7.89
CA GLY A 43 7.56 -18.64 -8.60
C GLY A 43 8.95 -18.49 -7.99
N ALA A 44 9.78 -19.53 -8.06
CA ALA A 44 11.07 -19.60 -7.35
C ALA A 44 12.08 -18.45 -7.65
N GLN A 45 11.92 -17.76 -8.78
CA GLN A 45 12.75 -16.61 -9.15
C GLN A 45 12.16 -15.26 -8.68
N ASP A 46 10.95 -15.27 -8.14
CA ASP A 46 10.32 -14.10 -7.55
C ASP A 46 10.89 -13.85 -6.16
N TRP A 47 11.30 -12.62 -5.90
CA TRP A 47 11.87 -12.24 -4.63
C TRP A 47 10.84 -12.35 -3.49
N ARG A 48 9.54 -12.25 -3.80
CA ARG A 48 8.44 -12.45 -2.84
C ARG A 48 8.31 -13.89 -2.37
N ALA A 49 8.78 -14.86 -3.17
CA ALA A 49 8.80 -16.29 -2.80
C ALA A 49 9.70 -16.57 -1.58
N ARG A 50 10.59 -15.63 -1.23
CA ARG A 50 11.44 -15.71 -0.05
C ARG A 50 10.71 -15.37 1.25
N GLN A 51 9.36 -15.37 1.23
CA GLN A 51 8.52 -15.11 2.41
C GLN A 51 8.87 -13.78 3.09
N GLY A 52 9.13 -12.75 2.29
CA GLY A 52 9.58 -11.44 2.77
C GLY A 52 11.06 -11.32 3.11
N ASN A 53 11.83 -12.41 3.13
CA ASN A 53 13.25 -12.35 3.46
C ASN A 53 14.07 -11.73 2.31
N MET A 54 14.40 -10.45 2.47
CA MET A 54 15.27 -9.69 1.57
C MET A 54 16.54 -9.19 2.28
N GLY A 55 17.22 -10.09 3.00
CA GLY A 55 18.43 -9.74 3.73
C GLY A 55 18.12 -8.88 4.95
N SER A 56 18.75 -7.70 5.06
CA SER A 56 18.50 -6.74 6.15
C SER A 56 17.17 -6.00 6.02
N ILE A 57 16.51 -6.05 4.86
CA ILE A 57 15.26 -5.31 4.65
C ILE A 57 14.07 -6.05 5.26
N LYS A 58 13.76 -5.71 6.52
CA LYS A 58 12.70 -6.38 7.29
C LYS A 58 11.28 -6.01 6.87
N LEU A 59 11.10 -4.87 6.18
CA LEU A 59 9.77 -4.40 5.71
C LEU A 59 9.01 -5.50 4.95
N PHE A 60 9.69 -6.28 4.12
CA PHE A 60 9.02 -7.27 3.29
C PHE A 60 8.46 -8.46 4.10
N ASN A 61 8.96 -8.70 5.33
CA ASN A 61 8.38 -9.69 6.24
C ASN A 61 6.97 -9.29 6.71
N THR A 62 6.69 -7.99 6.88
CA THR A 62 5.32 -7.54 7.22
C THR A 62 4.38 -7.67 6.04
N LEU A 63 4.89 -7.68 4.81
CA LEU A 63 4.07 -7.76 3.59
C LEU A 63 3.84 -9.20 3.13
N PHE A 64 4.90 -10.01 3.09
CA PHE A 64 4.97 -11.33 2.45
C PHE A 64 5.43 -12.44 3.40
N GLY A 65 5.63 -12.15 4.68
CA GLY A 65 5.94 -13.17 5.69
C GLY A 65 4.77 -14.14 5.88
N PRO A 66 5.04 -15.39 6.29
CA PRO A 66 4.00 -16.42 6.39
C PRO A 66 2.92 -16.09 7.43
N GLU A 67 3.29 -15.33 8.46
CA GLU A 67 2.35 -14.88 9.50
C GLU A 67 1.51 -13.68 9.04
N SER A 68 2.07 -12.78 8.25
CA SER A 68 1.41 -11.51 7.87
C SER A 68 0.65 -11.59 6.54
N PHE A 69 1.11 -12.41 5.59
CA PHE A 69 0.60 -12.41 4.22
C PHE A 69 -0.90 -12.79 4.12
N PRO A 70 -1.39 -13.85 4.79
CA PRO A 70 -2.81 -14.19 4.72
C PRO A 70 -3.71 -13.07 5.24
N ASP A 71 -3.35 -12.45 6.36
CA ASP A 71 -4.06 -11.32 6.95
C ASP A 71 -4.06 -10.09 6.04
N ASN A 72 -2.91 -9.78 5.44
CA ASN A 72 -2.81 -8.72 4.45
C ASN A 72 -3.72 -8.95 3.24
N VAL A 73 -3.81 -10.19 2.75
CA VAL A 73 -4.69 -10.55 1.63
C VAL A 73 -6.16 -10.41 2.03
N ARG A 74 -6.54 -10.80 3.25
CA ARG A 74 -7.91 -10.61 3.77
C ARG A 74 -8.26 -9.12 3.88
N ALA A 75 -7.35 -8.30 4.42
CA ALA A 75 -7.51 -6.85 4.47
C ALA A 75 -7.68 -6.23 3.07
N VAL A 76 -6.84 -6.64 2.10
CA VAL A 76 -6.96 -6.25 0.69
C VAL A 76 -8.33 -6.63 0.12
N GLY A 77 -8.86 -7.81 0.48
CA GLY A 77 -10.19 -8.25 0.09
C GLY A 77 -11.28 -7.27 0.54
N GLU A 78 -11.23 -6.80 1.77
CA GLU A 78 -12.19 -5.83 2.31
C GLU A 78 -12.02 -4.43 1.72
N LEU A 79 -10.78 -4.00 1.44
CA LEU A 79 -10.51 -2.72 0.79
C LEU A 79 -11.15 -2.60 -0.60
N LYS A 80 -11.39 -3.72 -1.31
CA LYS A 80 -12.13 -3.71 -2.58
C LYS A 80 -13.54 -3.16 -2.42
N SER A 81 -14.21 -3.47 -1.30
CA SER A 81 -15.55 -2.97 -1.00
C SER A 81 -15.55 -1.47 -0.78
N VAL A 82 -14.49 -0.91 -0.19
CA VAL A 82 -14.32 0.55 -0.06
C VAL A 82 -14.12 1.18 -1.44
N ALA A 83 -13.25 0.62 -2.28
CA ALA A 83 -13.02 1.12 -3.63
C ALA A 83 -14.31 1.13 -4.48
N ALA A 84 -15.14 0.09 -4.34
CA ALA A 84 -16.40 -0.05 -5.05
C ALA A 84 -17.42 1.06 -4.71
N ARG A 85 -17.39 1.65 -3.50
CA ARG A 85 -18.27 2.78 -3.12
C ARG A 85 -18.08 3.99 -4.04
N TYR A 86 -16.87 4.15 -4.58
CA TYR A 86 -16.49 5.23 -5.47
C TYR A 86 -16.54 4.84 -6.96
N GLY A 87 -16.91 3.59 -7.27
CA GLY A 87 -16.79 3.03 -8.62
C GLY A 87 -15.34 2.96 -9.11
N LYS A 88 -14.39 2.74 -8.19
CA LYS A 88 -12.95 2.74 -8.46
C LYS A 88 -12.34 1.36 -8.30
N SER A 89 -11.23 1.12 -8.97
CA SER A 89 -10.40 -0.06 -8.76
C SER A 89 -9.63 0.03 -7.43
N LEU A 90 -9.20 -1.11 -6.89
CA LEU A 90 -8.38 -1.10 -5.67
C LEU A 90 -7.04 -0.36 -5.87
N PRO A 91 -6.31 -0.51 -6.99
CA PRO A 91 -5.15 0.32 -7.28
C PRO A 91 -5.45 1.81 -7.23
N GLN A 92 -6.58 2.24 -7.81
CA GLN A 92 -7.01 3.64 -7.78
C GLN A 92 -7.26 4.13 -6.36
N LEU A 93 -7.95 3.34 -5.52
CA LEU A 93 -8.14 3.66 -4.09
C LEU A 93 -6.79 3.82 -3.38
N ALA A 94 -5.86 2.89 -3.59
CA ALA A 94 -4.55 2.91 -2.95
C ALA A 94 -3.72 4.14 -3.33
N LEU A 95 -3.68 4.47 -4.62
CA LEU A 95 -3.00 5.67 -5.12
C LEU A 95 -3.66 6.94 -4.59
N ARG A 96 -5.00 7.01 -4.63
CA ARG A 96 -5.76 8.15 -4.09
C ARG A 96 -5.53 8.33 -2.60
N TRP A 97 -5.51 7.25 -1.82
CA TRP A 97 -5.22 7.27 -0.38
C TRP A 97 -3.84 7.89 -0.11
N GLY A 98 -2.82 7.48 -0.86
CA GLY A 98 -1.48 8.07 -0.75
C GLY A 98 -1.49 9.57 -1.09
N LEU A 99 -2.11 9.94 -2.21
CA LEU A 99 -2.21 11.34 -2.66
C LEU A 99 -3.13 12.21 -1.79
N SER A 100 -3.87 11.64 -0.85
CA SER A 100 -4.66 12.41 0.13
C SER A 100 -3.81 12.96 1.26
N ASN A 101 -2.58 12.48 1.45
CA ASN A 101 -1.62 13.13 2.34
C ASN A 101 -1.00 14.34 1.61
N PRO A 102 -1.10 15.57 2.14
CA PRO A 102 -0.66 16.78 1.43
C PRO A 102 0.84 16.83 1.16
N VAL A 103 1.66 16.09 1.93
CA VAL A 103 3.12 16.05 1.72
C VAL A 103 3.50 15.16 0.53
N ILE A 104 2.63 14.21 0.14
CA ILE A 104 2.89 13.32 -1.00
C ILE A 104 2.52 14.07 -2.28
N SER A 105 3.51 14.56 -3.00
CA SER A 105 3.33 15.23 -4.29
C SER A 105 3.21 14.25 -5.46
N THR A 106 3.80 13.06 -5.33
CA THR A 106 3.80 12.05 -6.38
C THR A 106 3.62 10.64 -5.81
N ALA A 107 2.67 9.88 -6.34
CA ALA A 107 2.58 8.44 -6.13
C ALA A 107 3.16 7.71 -7.34
N LEU A 108 4.38 7.17 -7.20
CA LEU A 108 5.05 6.45 -8.28
C LEU A 108 4.40 5.07 -8.44
N VAL A 109 3.99 4.76 -9.68
CA VAL A 109 3.34 3.50 -10.04
C VAL A 109 3.88 3.01 -11.38
N GLY A 110 4.09 1.69 -11.49
CA GLY A 110 4.59 1.06 -12.69
C GLY A 110 3.46 0.77 -13.70
N CYS A 111 3.82 0.71 -14.97
CA CYS A 111 2.98 0.23 -16.06
C CYS A 111 3.85 -0.47 -17.12
N ARG A 112 3.30 -1.51 -17.72
CA ARG A 112 3.84 -2.28 -18.85
C ARG A 112 2.90 -2.25 -20.05
N ARG A 113 1.62 -1.93 -19.84
CA ARG A 113 0.59 -1.82 -20.88
C ARG A 113 -0.15 -0.49 -20.76
N VAL A 114 -0.71 -0.02 -21.87
CA VAL A 114 -1.46 1.25 -21.94
C VAL A 114 -2.64 1.26 -20.96
N GLN A 115 -3.36 0.14 -20.85
CA GLN A 115 -4.52 0.01 -19.95
C GLN A 115 -4.16 0.24 -18.47
N GLU A 116 -2.92 -0.07 -18.08
CA GLU A 116 -2.45 0.19 -16.71
C GLU A 116 -2.21 1.68 -16.48
N VAL A 117 -1.78 2.43 -17.51
CA VAL A 117 -1.70 3.90 -17.46
C VAL A 117 -3.10 4.49 -17.29
N GLU A 118 -4.07 4.02 -18.10
CA GLU A 118 -5.46 4.47 -18.03
C GLU A 118 -6.07 4.20 -16.65
N ASP A 119 -5.88 3.00 -16.09
CA ASP A 119 -6.34 2.67 -14.74
C ASP A 119 -5.67 3.53 -13.67
N ASN A 120 -4.35 3.72 -13.74
CA ASN A 120 -3.59 4.53 -12.78
C ASN A 120 -4.07 5.99 -12.75
N VAL A 121 -4.35 6.60 -13.92
CA VAL A 121 -4.86 7.98 -14.00
C VAL A 121 -6.25 8.12 -13.39
N GLY A 122 -7.04 7.04 -13.35
CA GLY A 122 -8.35 7.01 -12.69
C GLY A 122 -8.33 7.26 -11.18
N ALA A 123 -7.14 7.26 -10.56
CA ALA A 123 -6.94 7.67 -9.16
C ALA A 123 -7.09 9.19 -8.94
N LEU A 124 -7.08 10.00 -9.99
CA LEU A 124 -7.18 11.45 -9.93
C LEU A 124 -8.64 11.94 -10.05
N GLY A 125 -8.89 13.16 -9.59
CA GLY A 125 -10.17 13.86 -9.79
C GLY A 125 -11.30 13.46 -8.83
N TRP A 126 -10.99 12.79 -7.71
CA TRP A 126 -11.93 12.46 -6.65
C TRP A 126 -11.23 12.48 -5.29
N SER A 127 -11.98 12.32 -4.20
CA SER A 127 -11.50 12.28 -2.82
C SER A 127 -12.12 11.09 -2.08
N ILE A 128 -11.43 10.62 -1.06
CA ILE A 128 -11.95 9.62 -0.13
C ILE A 128 -12.50 10.39 1.07
N ASP A 129 -13.74 10.10 1.46
CA ASP A 129 -14.38 10.73 2.60
C ASP A 129 -13.77 10.26 3.93
N ASP A 130 -13.84 11.10 4.96
CA ASP A 130 -13.25 10.82 6.28
C ASP A 130 -13.75 9.50 6.88
N ALA A 131 -15.02 9.15 6.65
CA ALA A 131 -15.60 7.89 7.11
C ALA A 131 -14.95 6.67 6.44
N ASP A 132 -14.58 6.76 5.16
CA ASP A 132 -13.92 5.69 4.44
C ASP A 132 -12.42 5.63 4.74
N LEU A 133 -11.78 6.77 5.04
CA LEU A 133 -10.42 6.79 5.59
C LEU A 133 -10.38 6.07 6.94
N ALA A 134 -11.36 6.31 7.81
CA ALA A 134 -11.49 5.61 9.08
C ALA A 134 -11.81 4.11 8.89
N GLU A 135 -12.63 3.73 7.90
CA GLU A 135 -12.89 2.32 7.60
C GLU A 135 -11.62 1.60 7.10
N ILE A 136 -10.79 2.25 6.29
CA ILE A 136 -9.49 1.69 5.87
C ILE A 136 -8.61 1.37 7.08
N ASP A 137 -8.57 2.28 8.06
CA ASP A 137 -7.80 2.07 9.30
C ASP A 137 -8.40 0.93 10.13
N ALA A 138 -9.73 0.87 10.26
CA ALA A 138 -10.43 -0.20 10.95
C ALA A 138 -10.23 -1.57 10.29
N ILE A 139 -10.20 -1.65 8.95
CA ILE A 139 -9.88 -2.88 8.22
C ILE A 139 -8.47 -3.36 8.58
N PHE A 140 -7.49 -2.45 8.58
CA PHE A 140 -6.11 -2.81 8.92
C PHE A 140 -5.97 -3.27 10.36
N GLU A 141 -6.62 -2.61 11.31
CA GLU A 141 -6.65 -3.03 12.72
C GLU A 141 -7.32 -4.41 12.89
N ARG A 142 -8.46 -4.64 12.22
CA ARG A 142 -9.23 -5.89 12.29
C ARG A 142 -8.42 -7.11 11.83
N HIS A 143 -7.57 -6.93 10.81
CA HIS A 143 -6.70 -7.99 10.29
C HIS A 143 -5.29 -7.95 10.89
N GLY A 144 -5.03 -7.13 11.92
CA GLY A 144 -3.72 -7.09 12.56
C GLY A 144 -2.59 -6.62 11.64
N VAL A 145 -2.89 -5.81 10.62
CA VAL A 145 -1.90 -5.29 9.68
C VAL A 145 -0.99 -4.29 10.40
N ASP A 146 0.28 -4.63 10.57
CA ASP A 146 1.28 -3.71 11.12
C ASP A 146 1.71 -2.68 10.07
N THR A 147 1.07 -1.51 10.12
CA THR A 147 1.36 -0.40 9.21
C THR A 147 2.57 0.44 9.62
N ALA A 148 3.09 0.26 10.83
CA ALA A 148 4.20 1.09 11.32
C ALA A 148 5.07 0.29 12.31
N PRO A 149 5.75 -0.77 11.81
CA PRO A 149 6.59 -1.63 12.65
C PRO A 149 7.68 -0.81 13.34
N ALA A 150 8.05 -1.25 14.54
CA ALA A 150 9.05 -0.56 15.37
C ALA A 150 10.45 -0.55 14.76
N TYR A 151 10.78 -1.54 13.93
CA TYR A 151 12.06 -1.63 13.25
C TYR A 151 12.10 -0.79 11.96
N TRP A 152 13.26 -0.20 11.68
CA TRP A 152 13.50 0.54 10.46
C TRP A 152 13.79 -0.37 9.26
N ILE A 153 13.84 0.20 8.05
CA ILE A 153 14.03 -0.57 6.80
C ILE A 153 15.31 -1.42 6.89
N GLU A 154 16.34 -0.92 7.56
CA GLU A 154 17.61 -1.59 7.79
C GLU A 154 17.89 -1.58 9.29
N GLU A 155 18.09 -2.75 9.87
CA GLU A 155 18.71 -2.98 11.19
C GLU A 155 19.83 -4.01 11.05
#